data_AF-A0A937ZUG2-F1
#
_entry.id   AF-A0A937ZUG2-F1
#
_cell.length_a   1.000
_cell.length_b   1.000
_cell.length_c   1.000
_cell.angle_alpha   90.00
_cell.angle_beta   90.00
_cell.angle_gamma   90.00
#
_symmetry.space_group_name_H-M   'P 1'
#
loop_
_entity.id
_entity.type
_entity.pdbx_description
1 polymer ?
#
loop_
_entity_poly.entity_id
_entity_poly.type
_entity_poly.pdbx_seq_one_letter_code
_entity_poly.pdbx_strand_id
1 'polypeptide(L)' 'LWGAHAVQTRDIGSFDGMIGKGKRMALRHGFGGARSRLIVLAGVPFGTPGSTNLIHVVTLTGSELKGQEK' A
#
# COMPACT_ATOMS: atom_id res chain seq x y z
N LEU A 1 10.33 -10.55 -11.79
CA LEU A 1 8.86 -10.31 -11.70
C LEU A 1 8.47 -9.42 -12.87
N TRP A 2 7.46 -9.78 -13.66
CA TRP A 2 6.97 -8.94 -14.76
C TRP A 2 5.83 -8.04 -14.30
N GLY A 3 5.76 -6.80 -14.79
CA GLY A 3 4.69 -5.85 -14.46
C GLY A 3 4.73 -5.29 -13.04
N ALA A 4 5.86 -5.40 -12.34
CA ALA A 4 6.01 -4.93 -10.96
C ALA A 4 6.83 -3.64 -10.88
N HIS A 5 6.33 -2.69 -10.08
CA HIS A 5 7.05 -1.48 -9.69
C HIS A 5 7.42 -1.57 -8.21
N ALA A 6 8.67 -1.95 -7.92
CA ALA A 6 9.15 -2.11 -6.55
C ALA A 6 9.46 -0.76 -5.92
N VAL A 7 9.00 -0.55 -4.69
CA VAL A 7 9.25 0.66 -3.91
C VAL A 7 9.78 0.27 -2.55
N GLN A 8 10.95 0.81 -2.18
CA GLN A 8 11.49 0.62 -0.85
C GLN A 8 10.70 1.48 0.14
N THR A 9 10.27 0.86 1.23
CA THR A 9 9.54 1.55 2.29
C THR A 9 10.07 1.07 3.64
N ARG A 10 9.78 1.82 4.71
CA ARG A 10 10.01 1.32 6.09
C ARG A 10 9.20 0.06 6.33
N ASP A 11 9.51 -0.70 7.36
CA ASP A 11 8.71 -1.88 7.70
C ASP A 11 7.28 -1.50 8.12
N ILE A 12 6.40 -2.49 8.04
CA ILE A 12 4.99 -2.37 8.41
C ILE A 12 4.76 -3.26 9.63
N GLY A 13 4.20 -2.70 10.70
CA GLY A 13 3.85 -3.45 11.91
C GLY A 13 2.34 -3.64 12.10
N SER A 14 1.50 -2.98 11.30
CA SER A 14 0.05 -3.02 11.47
C SER A 14 -0.69 -2.97 10.14
N PHE A 15 -1.94 -3.45 10.17
CA PHE A 15 -2.84 -3.46 9.02
C PHE A 15 -3.11 -2.04 8.48
N ASP A 16 -3.39 -1.08 9.35
CA ASP A 16 -3.61 0.31 8.95
C ASP A 16 -2.34 0.94 8.38
N GLY A 17 -1.18 0.61 8.94
CA GLY A 17 0.12 1.03 8.43
C GLY A 17 0.36 0.53 6.99
N MET A 18 -0.02 -0.71 6.70
CA MET A 18 0.05 -1.30 5.36
C MET A 18 -0.84 -0.55 4.38
N ILE A 19 -2.12 -0.38 4.72
CA ILE A 19 -3.10 0.28 3.85
C ILE A 19 -2.67 1.73 3.58
N GLY A 20 -2.36 2.49 4.62
CA GLY A 20 -1.96 3.88 4.49
C GLY A 20 -0.73 4.03 3.59
N LYS A 21 0.26 3.15 3.78
CA LYS A 21 1.47 3.16 2.95
C LYS A 21 1.18 2.79 1.49
N GLY A 22 0.38 1.74 1.24
CA GLY A 22 -0.04 1.35 -0.10
C GLY A 22 -0.74 2.48 -0.85
N LYS A 23 -1.70 3.15 -0.18
CA LYS A 23 -2.40 4.32 -0.74
C LYS A 23 -1.44 5.47 -1.09
N ARG A 24 -0.49 5.79 -0.20
CA ARG A 24 0.50 6.85 -0.45
C ARG A 24 1.44 6.50 -1.60
N MET A 25 1.90 5.25 -1.70
CA MET A 25 2.78 4.84 -2.81
C MET A 25 2.05 4.90 -4.15
N ALA A 26 0.78 4.49 -4.20
CA ALA A 26 -0.04 4.63 -5.39
C ALA A 26 -0.15 6.07 -5.87
N LEU A 27 -0.39 7.03 -4.96
CA LEU A 27 -0.44 8.45 -5.31
C LEU A 27 0.93 9.01 -5.71
N ARG A 28 2.00 8.70 -4.95
CA ARG A 28 3.36 9.22 -5.22
C ARG A 28 3.90 8.78 -6.58
N HIS A 29 3.52 7.60 -7.05
CA HIS A 29 3.96 7.03 -8.32
C HIS A 29 2.92 7.16 -9.46
N GLY A 30 1.79 7.83 -9.21
CA GLY A 30 0.79 8.10 -10.25
C GLY A 30 -0.03 6.88 -10.70
N PHE A 31 -0.12 5.83 -9.88
CA PHE A 31 -0.90 4.62 -10.19
C PHE A 31 -2.40 4.75 -9.88
N GLY A 32 -2.82 5.88 -9.34
CA GLY A 32 -4.22 6.19 -9.08
C GLY A 32 -4.39 7.61 -8.59
N GLY A 33 -5.63 8.07 -8.58
CA GLY A 33 -6.03 9.38 -8.05
C GLY A 33 -7.24 9.23 -7.12
N ALA A 34 -7.88 10.36 -6.80
CA ALA A 34 -9.11 10.31 -6.03
C ALA A 34 -10.12 9.34 -6.67
N ARG A 35 -10.77 8.52 -5.83
CA ARG A 35 -11.77 7.50 -6.20
C ARG A 35 -11.23 6.25 -6.89
N SER A 36 -9.93 6.15 -7.17
CA SER A 36 -9.32 4.90 -7.65
C SER A 36 -9.46 3.81 -6.59
N ARG A 37 -9.74 2.57 -7.03
CA ARG A 37 -9.76 1.39 -6.16
C ARG A 37 -8.41 0.68 -6.20
N LEU A 38 -7.96 0.20 -5.05
CA LEU A 38 -6.77 -0.63 -4.93
C LEU A 38 -7.09 -1.94 -4.25
N ILE A 39 -6.40 -2.97 -4.68
CA ILE A 39 -6.31 -4.25 -3.98
C ILE A 39 -4.97 -4.26 -3.25
N VAL A 40 -5.01 -4.44 -1.94
CA VAL A 40 -3.85 -4.56 -1.08
C VAL A 40 -3.73 -6.01 -0.63
N LEU A 41 -2.54 -6.58 -0.80
CA LEU A 41 -2.23 -7.98 -0.48
C LEU A 41 -1.06 -8.03 0.50
N ALA A 42 -1.11 -8.94 1.47
CA ALA A 42 0.01 -9.19 2.39
C ALA A 42 -0.03 -10.60 2.99
N GLY A 43 1.04 -10.94 3.71
CA GLY A 43 1.10 -12.09 4.61
C GLY A 43 1.11 -11.60 6.07
N VAL A 44 0.30 -12.21 6.93
CA VAL A 44 0.36 -12.03 8.39
C VAL A 44 0.76 -13.34 9.08
N PRO A 45 1.55 -13.30 10.18
CA PRO A 45 2.10 -12.10 10.84
C PRO A 45 3.13 -11.36 9.99
N PHE A 46 3.17 -10.03 10.10
CA PHE A 46 4.11 -9.19 9.35
C PHE A 46 5.56 -9.48 9.74
N GLY A 47 6.49 -9.30 8.79
CA GLY A 47 7.92 -9.48 9.02
C GLY A 47 8.40 -10.94 9.03
N THR A 48 7.48 -11.91 8.92
CA THR A 48 7.81 -13.34 8.85
C THR A 48 7.62 -13.84 7.41
N PRO A 49 8.66 -14.42 6.76
CA PRO A 49 8.52 -15.04 5.45
C PRO A 49 7.47 -16.17 5.46
N GLY A 50 6.63 -16.23 4.42
CA GLY A 50 5.54 -17.20 4.33
C GLY A 50 4.64 -16.95 3.11
N SER A 51 3.41 -17.45 3.15
CA SER A 51 2.41 -17.23 2.10
C SER A 51 1.72 -15.85 2.20
N THR A 52 1.31 -15.28 1.07
CA THR A 52 0.35 -14.17 1.04
C THR A 52 -1.05 -14.71 1.38
N ASN A 53 -1.62 -14.27 2.50
CA ASN A 53 -2.87 -14.81 3.05
C ASN A 53 -3.94 -13.75 3.35
N LEU A 54 -3.72 -12.51 2.92
CA LEU A 54 -4.62 -11.40 3.15
C LEU A 54 -4.89 -10.65 1.85
N ILE A 55 -6.17 -10.33 1.60
CA ILE A 55 -6.64 -9.44 0.53
C ILE A 55 -7.59 -8.40 1.11
N HIS A 56 -7.41 -7.14 0.71
CA HIS A 56 -8.28 -6.06 1.12
C HIS A 56 -8.48 -5.05 -0.01
N VAL A 57 -9.73 -4.62 -0.22
CA VAL A 57 -10.08 -3.64 -1.26
C VAL A 57 -10.31 -2.28 -0.61
N VAL A 58 -9.59 -1.27 -1.08
CA VAL A 58 -9.67 0.09 -0.57
C VAL A 58 -9.91 1.09 -1.69
N THR A 59 -10.42 2.26 -1.32
CA THR A 59 -10.58 3.40 -2.23
C THR A 59 -9.63 4.53 -1.82
N LEU A 60 -9.01 5.19 -2.80
CA LEU A 60 -8.25 6.42 -2.58
C LEU A 60 -9.20 7.60 -2.40
N THR A 61 -8.92 8.43 -1.41
CA THR A 61 -9.56 9.75 -1.28
C THR A 61 -8.82 10.79 -2.13
N GLY A 62 -7.53 10.58 -2.41
CA GLY A 62 -6.66 11.54 -3.10
C GLY A 62 -6.01 12.56 -2.15
N SER A 63 -6.26 12.44 -0.84
CA SER A 63 -5.73 13.33 0.19
C SER A 63 -4.69 12.66 1.10
N GLU A 64 -4.30 11.41 0.82
CA GLU A 64 -3.44 10.59 1.68
C GLU A 64 -2.00 11.10 1.79
N LEU A 65 -1.60 12.05 0.95
CA LEU A 65 -0.30 12.71 1.00
C LEU A 65 -0.30 14.00 1.86
N LYS A 66 -1.46 14.50 2.30
CA LYS A 66 -1.53 15.71 3.14
C LYS A 66 -0.81 15.46 4.47
N GLY A 67 0.14 16.33 4.81
CA GLY A 67 0.93 16.20 6.05
C GLY A 67 1.93 15.04 6.06
N GLN A 68 2.24 14.46 4.90
CA GLN A 68 3.20 13.37 4.73
C GLN A 68 4.21 13.78 3.65
N GLU A 69 5.11 14.69 4.03
CA GLU A 69 6.26 15.08 3.20
C GLU A 69 7.17 13.87 2.92
N LYS A 70 8.00 13.99 1.87
CA LYS A 70 8.65 12.84 1.21
C LYS A 70 9.38 11.90 2.15
#